data_AF-A0A137P7I4-F1
#
_entry.id   AF-A0A137P7I4-F1
#
_cell.length_a   1.000
_cell.length_b   1.000
_cell.length_c   1.000
_cell.angle_alpha   90.00
_cell.angle_beta   90.00
_cell.angle_gamma   90.00
#
_symmetry.space_group_name_H-M   'P 1'
#
loop_
_entity.id
_entity.type
_entity.pdbx_description
1 polymer ?
#
loop_
_entity_poly.entity_id
_entity_poly.type
_entity_poly.pdbx_seq_one_letter_code
_entity_poly.pdbx_strand_id
1 'polypeptide(L)'
;MKKLSLALVAVSTYISGTQKGLHWGHEDYELKLEYFDTIINRYKNQLQSLTYGGWDYFLIEYFSIKFNNLNSLFLDYTIIPKIVLKNIINNLPNLHSLSLSNIIAAYSKNDPQIDDFKYSKSLKKLIWSSSSQFELDSTDYLSMKRHRHTPRFENLGILDLSLNLVNTLKHLNWYPLATDDRQLFNKIIAKNSGLISLATTLNSFNSESFNYISSNLNLKKLSISFSGDPVILNQSQLPKFPNIKTLEFYHRFGNNTRSIDLLIESCSNLEELKLSYFADFDKYIIRYFKNLKSLKVLTINSNDYTLSILDSILPESNLEQMTIESNYPVKLLHKDEVPDYQELKDWRMVSHHMSTHYWKIK
;
A
#
# COMPACT_ATOMS: atom_id res chain seq x y z
N MET A 1 -6.42 -11.89 18.22
CA MET A 1 -7.15 -11.14 17.19
C MET A 1 -7.77 -12.13 16.22
N LYS A 2 -9.10 -12.28 16.19
CA LYS A 2 -9.75 -13.13 15.18
C LYS A 2 -9.91 -12.32 13.89
N LYS A 3 -9.47 -12.91 12.79
CA LYS A 3 -9.59 -12.38 11.43
C LYS A 3 -10.53 -13.28 10.65
N LEU A 4 -11.43 -12.69 9.87
CA LEU A 4 -12.25 -13.41 8.91
C LEU A 4 -11.92 -12.87 7.52
N SER A 5 -11.55 -13.77 6.61
CA SER A 5 -11.36 -13.45 5.21
C SER A 5 -12.48 -14.11 4.42
N LEU A 6 -13.39 -13.28 3.90
CA LEU A 6 -14.40 -13.70 2.95
C LEU A 6 -13.92 -13.30 1.55
N ALA A 7 -12.92 -14.05 1.08
CA ALA A 7 -12.46 -13.96 -0.30
C ALA A 7 -13.45 -14.68 -1.22
N LEU A 8 -13.36 -14.38 -2.53
CA LEU A 8 -14.10 -15.02 -3.61
C LEU A 8 -14.17 -16.56 -3.49
N VAL A 9 -13.15 -17.21 -2.91
CA VAL A 9 -13.09 -18.67 -2.70
C VAL A 9 -14.02 -19.17 -1.58
N ALA A 10 -14.20 -18.42 -0.49
CA ALA A 10 -15.13 -18.79 0.58
C ALA A 10 -16.59 -18.55 0.15
N VAL A 11 -16.83 -17.47 -0.60
CA VAL A 11 -18.11 -17.20 -1.25
C VAL A 11 -18.39 -18.21 -2.35
N SER A 12 -17.39 -18.64 -3.12
CA SER A 12 -17.56 -19.68 -4.15
C SER A 12 -17.78 -21.07 -3.55
N THR A 13 -17.18 -21.38 -2.39
CA THR A 13 -17.44 -22.63 -1.64
C THR A 13 -18.85 -22.64 -1.05
N TYR A 14 -19.34 -21.46 -0.62
CA TYR A 14 -20.76 -21.28 -0.27
C TYR A 14 -21.66 -21.48 -1.48
N ILE A 15 -21.38 -20.82 -2.61
CA ILE A 15 -22.12 -20.98 -3.87
C ILE A 15 -22.12 -22.45 -4.33
N SER A 16 -20.98 -23.13 -4.29
CA SER A 16 -20.87 -24.53 -4.74
C SER A 16 -21.50 -25.52 -3.76
N GLY A 17 -21.37 -25.28 -2.45
CA GLY A 17 -21.86 -26.17 -1.39
C GLY A 17 -23.34 -26.02 -1.06
N THR A 18 -23.93 -24.84 -1.29
CA THR A 18 -25.35 -24.58 -0.96
C THR A 18 -26.26 -24.44 -2.19
N GLN A 19 -25.72 -24.17 -3.38
CA GLN A 19 -26.55 -23.77 -4.53
C GLN A 19 -26.65 -24.80 -5.66
N LYS A 20 -25.97 -25.96 -5.62
CA LYS A 20 -25.95 -26.95 -6.73
C LYS A 20 -25.78 -26.31 -8.14
N GLY A 21 -25.12 -25.15 -8.24
CA GLY A 21 -24.92 -24.42 -9.50
C GLY A 21 -25.92 -23.31 -9.87
N LEU A 22 -26.89 -22.94 -9.02
CA LEU A 22 -27.80 -21.80 -9.30
C LEU A 22 -27.19 -20.48 -8.82
N HIS A 23 -26.97 -19.52 -9.72
CA HIS A 23 -26.52 -18.17 -9.35
C HIS A 23 -27.62 -17.42 -8.60
N TRP A 24 -27.47 -17.21 -7.29
CA TRP A 24 -28.43 -16.43 -6.52
C TRP A 24 -28.40 -14.95 -6.92
N GLY A 25 -29.50 -14.51 -7.51
CA GLY A 25 -29.77 -13.11 -7.80
C GLY A 25 -30.16 -12.33 -6.55
N HIS A 26 -30.80 -11.19 -6.75
CA HIS A 26 -31.43 -10.43 -5.66
C HIS A 26 -32.63 -11.17 -5.04
N GLU A 27 -33.24 -12.09 -5.81
CA GLU A 27 -34.46 -12.81 -5.41
C GLU A 27 -34.25 -13.76 -4.22
N ASP A 28 -33.02 -14.20 -3.97
CA ASP A 28 -32.67 -15.11 -2.87
C ASP A 28 -32.00 -14.39 -1.68
N TYR A 29 -32.12 -13.06 -1.58
CA TYR A 29 -31.36 -12.27 -0.60
C TYR A 29 -31.61 -12.71 0.85
N GLU A 30 -32.87 -12.96 1.23
CA GLU A 30 -33.22 -13.40 2.60
C GLU A 30 -32.56 -14.73 2.99
N LEU A 31 -32.51 -15.70 2.07
CA LEU A 31 -31.82 -16.97 2.29
C LEU A 31 -30.31 -16.78 2.48
N LYS A 32 -29.72 -15.75 1.83
CA LYS A 32 -28.28 -15.44 2.02
C LYS A 32 -28.07 -14.96 3.43
N LEU A 33 -28.91 -14.03 3.87
CA LEU A 33 -28.84 -13.47 5.22
C LEU A 33 -28.98 -14.56 6.28
N GLU A 34 -29.93 -15.48 6.14
CA GLU A 34 -30.12 -16.59 7.08
C GLU A 34 -28.85 -17.46 7.20
N TYR A 35 -28.25 -17.83 6.07
CA TYR A 35 -27.00 -18.58 6.08
C TYR A 35 -25.87 -17.82 6.80
N PHE A 36 -25.69 -16.55 6.44
CA PHE A 36 -24.63 -15.74 7.02
C PHE A 36 -24.90 -15.34 8.47
N ASP A 37 -26.14 -15.36 8.94
CA ASP A 37 -26.49 -15.11 10.33
C ASP A 37 -25.89 -16.16 11.27
N THR A 38 -25.75 -17.40 10.81
CA THR A 38 -25.03 -18.43 11.58
C THR A 38 -23.55 -18.05 11.76
N ILE A 39 -22.91 -17.53 10.72
CA ILE A 39 -21.51 -17.05 10.76
C ILE A 39 -21.42 -15.79 11.64
N ILE A 40 -22.31 -14.82 11.43
CA ILE A 40 -22.36 -13.58 12.22
C ILE A 40 -22.54 -13.90 13.69
N ASN A 41 -23.52 -14.72 14.07
CA ASN A 41 -23.76 -15.06 15.47
C ASN A 41 -22.55 -15.73 16.13
N ARG A 42 -21.81 -16.54 15.36
CA ARG A 42 -20.58 -17.17 15.83
C ARG A 42 -19.44 -16.17 16.05
N TYR A 43 -19.32 -15.11 15.24
CA TYR A 43 -18.14 -14.25 15.21
C TYR A 43 -18.37 -12.79 15.64
N LYS A 44 -19.61 -12.29 15.75
CA LYS A 44 -19.94 -10.87 15.96
C LYS A 44 -19.24 -10.21 17.14
N ASN A 45 -19.06 -10.94 18.23
CA ASN A 45 -18.45 -10.42 19.45
C ASN A 45 -16.92 -10.45 19.45
N GLN A 46 -16.28 -11.06 18.46
CA GLN A 46 -14.83 -11.32 18.46
C GLN A 46 -14.15 -10.91 17.16
N LEU A 47 -14.91 -10.68 16.09
CA LEU A 47 -14.36 -10.32 14.79
C LEU A 47 -13.86 -8.89 14.79
N GLN A 48 -12.55 -8.74 14.60
CA GLN A 48 -11.89 -7.43 14.59
C GLN A 48 -11.48 -6.99 13.18
N SER A 49 -11.22 -7.95 12.28
CA SER A 49 -10.77 -7.68 10.92
C SER A 49 -11.62 -8.46 9.92
N LEU A 50 -12.14 -7.75 8.91
CA LEU A 50 -12.87 -8.32 7.78
C LEU A 50 -12.15 -7.96 6.48
N THR A 51 -11.82 -8.99 5.70
CA THR A 51 -11.46 -8.84 4.28
C THR A 51 -12.64 -9.31 3.44
N TYR A 52 -13.10 -8.46 2.53
CA TYR A 52 -14.21 -8.74 1.63
C TYR A 52 -13.78 -8.48 0.18
N GLY A 53 -13.83 -9.52 -0.63
CA GLY A 53 -13.54 -9.45 -2.06
C GLY A 53 -14.65 -10.16 -2.85
N GLY A 54 -15.75 -9.44 -3.07
CA GLY A 54 -16.95 -9.99 -3.71
C GLY A 54 -17.86 -8.90 -4.27
N TRP A 55 -18.77 -9.28 -5.15
CA TRP A 55 -19.65 -8.35 -5.86
C TRP A 55 -20.99 -8.09 -5.18
N ASP A 56 -21.31 -8.86 -4.13
CA ASP A 56 -22.57 -8.71 -3.40
C ASP A 56 -22.40 -7.58 -2.37
N TYR A 57 -22.62 -6.34 -2.80
CA TYR A 57 -22.43 -5.19 -1.92
C TYR A 57 -23.46 -5.11 -0.79
N PHE A 58 -24.65 -5.70 -0.97
CA PHE A 58 -25.66 -5.79 0.08
C PHE A 58 -25.16 -6.61 1.26
N LEU A 59 -24.47 -7.71 0.99
CA LEU A 59 -23.92 -8.56 2.04
C LEU A 59 -22.86 -7.84 2.89
N ILE A 60 -21.97 -7.06 2.27
CA ILE A 60 -20.96 -6.29 3.03
C ILE A 60 -21.59 -5.11 3.78
N GLU A 61 -22.64 -4.49 3.25
CA GLU A 61 -23.44 -3.53 4.00
C GLU A 61 -24.08 -4.18 5.23
N TYR A 62 -24.69 -5.36 5.07
CA TYR A 62 -25.24 -6.13 6.18
C TYR A 62 -24.18 -6.49 7.23
N PHE A 63 -23.00 -6.93 6.79
CA PHE A 63 -21.87 -7.21 7.68
C PHE A 63 -21.40 -5.99 8.45
N SER A 64 -21.37 -4.82 7.82
CA SER A 64 -20.97 -3.57 8.49
C SER A 64 -21.88 -3.23 9.67
N ILE A 65 -23.17 -3.58 9.59
CA ILE A 65 -24.15 -3.37 10.67
C ILE A 65 -23.94 -4.39 11.79
N LYS A 66 -23.72 -5.66 11.44
CA LYS A 66 -23.72 -6.76 12.41
C LYS A 66 -22.40 -6.95 13.14
N PHE A 67 -21.28 -6.58 12.54
CA PHE A 67 -19.94 -6.71 13.13
C PHE A 67 -19.48 -5.41 13.79
N ASN A 68 -20.14 -5.03 14.89
CA ASN A 68 -19.89 -3.79 15.64
C ASN A 68 -18.46 -3.66 16.25
N ASN A 69 -17.72 -4.76 16.37
CA ASN A 69 -16.35 -4.79 16.91
C ASN A 69 -15.26 -4.69 15.81
N LEU A 70 -15.64 -4.50 14.55
CA LEU A 70 -14.67 -4.34 13.47
C LEU A 70 -13.83 -3.09 13.68
N ASN A 71 -12.51 -3.30 13.69
CA ASN A 71 -11.52 -2.24 13.72
C ASN A 71 -10.67 -2.22 12.43
N SER A 72 -10.79 -3.22 11.57
CA SER A 72 -10.10 -3.26 10.28
C SER A 72 -11.04 -3.77 9.19
N LEU A 73 -11.18 -3.00 8.11
CA LEU A 73 -11.93 -3.37 6.93
C LEU A 73 -11.02 -3.29 5.70
N PHE A 74 -10.98 -4.38 4.94
CA PHE A 74 -10.35 -4.42 3.63
C PHE A 74 -11.39 -4.81 2.57
N LEU A 75 -11.67 -3.87 1.66
CA LEU A 75 -12.48 -4.11 0.47
C LEU A 75 -11.57 -4.24 -0.75
N ASP A 76 -11.77 -5.30 -1.53
CA ASP A 76 -10.99 -5.57 -2.74
C ASP A 76 -11.90 -5.92 -3.93
N TYR A 77 -11.56 -5.42 -5.12
CA TYR A 77 -12.25 -5.73 -6.39
C TYR A 77 -13.79 -5.68 -6.32
N THR A 78 -14.33 -4.60 -5.74
CA THR A 78 -15.78 -4.45 -5.51
C THR A 78 -16.33 -3.28 -6.32
N ILE A 79 -17.40 -3.52 -7.07
CA ILE A 79 -18.22 -2.48 -7.70
C ILE A 79 -19.43 -2.24 -6.79
N ILE A 80 -19.62 -1.01 -6.32
CA ILE A 80 -20.58 -0.71 -5.24
C ILE A 80 -21.25 0.65 -5.47
N PRO A 81 -22.55 0.83 -5.18
CA PRO A 81 -23.12 2.17 -5.13
C PRO A 81 -22.39 3.02 -4.10
N LYS A 82 -22.07 4.28 -4.43
CA LYS A 82 -21.35 5.20 -3.56
C LYS A 82 -22.08 5.42 -2.23
N ILE A 83 -23.42 5.45 -2.26
CA ILE A 83 -24.26 5.54 -1.06
C ILE A 83 -24.11 4.32 -0.14
N VAL A 84 -24.01 3.11 -0.70
CA VAL A 84 -23.79 1.88 0.07
C VAL A 84 -22.39 1.87 0.68
N LEU A 85 -21.37 2.30 -0.07
CA LEU A 85 -20.01 2.45 0.47
C LEU A 85 -19.97 3.44 1.65
N LYS A 86 -20.71 4.55 1.55
CA LYS A 86 -20.90 5.50 2.67
C LYS A 86 -21.53 4.83 3.88
N ASN A 87 -22.62 4.08 3.69
CA ASN A 87 -23.29 3.38 4.78
C ASN A 87 -22.34 2.40 5.49
N ILE A 88 -21.59 1.60 4.72
CA ILE A 88 -20.60 0.66 5.24
C ILE A 88 -19.59 1.39 6.14
N ILE A 89 -19.03 2.51 5.70
CA ILE A 89 -18.04 3.27 6.47
C ILE A 89 -18.69 3.86 7.73
N ASN A 90 -19.90 4.43 7.62
CA ASN A 90 -20.62 5.04 8.73
C ASN A 90 -21.02 4.03 9.82
N ASN A 91 -21.31 2.79 9.45
CA ASN A 91 -21.68 1.72 10.38
C ASN A 91 -20.50 1.21 11.23
N LEU A 92 -19.27 1.67 10.96
CA LEU A 92 -18.05 1.19 11.61
C LEU A 92 -17.39 2.30 12.45
N PRO A 93 -17.99 2.71 13.58
CA PRO A 93 -17.51 3.84 14.39
C PRO A 93 -16.16 3.56 15.08
N ASN A 94 -15.76 2.29 15.19
CA ASN A 94 -14.51 1.84 15.80
C ASN A 94 -13.43 1.49 14.78
N LEU A 95 -13.61 1.85 13.50
CA LEU A 95 -12.66 1.50 12.46
C LEU A 95 -11.30 2.20 12.70
N HIS A 96 -10.23 1.42 12.78
CA HIS A 96 -8.86 1.87 12.94
C HIS A 96 -8.07 1.78 11.63
N SER A 97 -8.41 0.82 10.77
CA SER A 97 -7.76 0.59 9.48
C SER A 97 -8.81 0.42 8.39
N LEU A 98 -8.69 1.20 7.32
CA LEU A 98 -9.50 1.07 6.11
C LEU A 98 -8.57 0.81 4.91
N SER A 99 -8.86 -0.25 4.16
CA SER A 99 -8.16 -0.56 2.91
C SER A 99 -9.18 -0.67 1.80
N LEU A 100 -9.00 0.14 0.76
CA LEU A 100 -9.83 0.16 -0.46
C LEU A 100 -8.91 -0.13 -1.64
N SER A 101 -9.09 -1.30 -2.25
CA SER A 101 -8.30 -1.77 -3.39
C SER A 101 -9.23 -2.10 -4.55
N ASN A 102 -8.96 -1.51 -5.73
CA ASN A 102 -9.75 -1.76 -6.93
C ASN A 102 -11.27 -1.57 -6.70
N ILE A 103 -11.63 -0.54 -5.92
CA ILE A 103 -13.02 -0.19 -5.66
C ILE A 103 -13.52 0.70 -6.77
N ILE A 104 -14.67 0.35 -7.35
CA ILE A 104 -15.33 1.16 -8.36
C ILE A 104 -16.68 1.59 -7.79
N ALA A 105 -16.82 2.86 -7.42
CA ALA A 105 -18.07 3.38 -6.88
C ALA A 105 -18.98 3.94 -7.98
N ALA A 106 -20.19 3.40 -8.11
CA ALA A 106 -21.22 3.94 -8.99
C ALA A 106 -22.01 5.04 -8.28
N TYR A 107 -22.30 6.14 -8.94
CA TYR A 107 -23.22 7.17 -8.44
C TYR A 107 -24.17 7.64 -9.55
N SER A 108 -25.37 8.10 -9.19
CA SER A 108 -26.29 8.76 -10.12
C SER A 108 -26.28 10.27 -9.89
N LYS A 109 -26.47 11.05 -10.96
CA LYS A 109 -26.76 12.49 -10.85
C LYS A 109 -28.02 12.78 -10.03
N ASN A 110 -28.94 11.81 -10.00
CA ASN A 110 -30.19 11.91 -9.26
C ASN A 110 -30.04 11.42 -7.81
N ASP A 111 -28.90 10.84 -7.44
CA ASP A 111 -28.65 10.51 -6.03
C ASP A 111 -28.70 11.83 -5.24
N PRO A 112 -29.40 11.87 -4.08
CA PRO A 112 -29.34 13.03 -3.21
C PRO A 112 -27.88 13.34 -2.94
N GLN A 113 -27.53 14.63 -2.90
CA GLN A 113 -26.16 15.04 -2.62
C GLN A 113 -25.65 14.23 -1.44
N ILE A 114 -24.67 13.38 -1.71
CA ILE A 114 -24.21 12.43 -0.73
C ILE A 114 -23.50 13.29 0.31
N ASP A 115 -24.15 13.52 1.47
CA ASP A 115 -23.50 14.22 2.57
C ASP A 115 -22.15 13.58 2.86
N ASP A 116 -21.25 14.35 3.41
CA ASP A 116 -19.90 13.93 3.77
C ASP A 116 -19.84 12.57 4.50
N PHE A 117 -18.84 11.77 4.13
CA PHE A 117 -18.53 10.50 4.80
C PHE A 117 -18.18 10.74 6.28
N LYS A 118 -18.77 9.95 7.18
CA LYS A 118 -18.50 10.03 8.63
C LYS A 118 -17.47 8.99 9.03
N TYR A 119 -16.20 9.37 8.93
CA TYR A 119 -15.10 8.51 9.34
C TYR A 119 -15.02 8.35 10.87
N SER A 120 -14.65 7.15 11.29
CA SER A 120 -14.25 6.86 12.67
C SER A 120 -13.12 7.78 13.11
N LYS A 121 -13.25 8.39 14.30
CA LYS A 121 -12.19 9.17 14.96
C LYS A 121 -10.97 8.32 15.33
N SER A 122 -11.14 7.00 15.35
CA SER A 122 -10.09 6.03 15.61
C SER A 122 -9.33 5.63 14.35
N LEU A 123 -9.72 6.11 13.15
CA LEU A 123 -9.07 5.74 11.89
C LEU A 123 -7.62 6.25 11.87
N LYS A 124 -6.65 5.32 11.96
CA LYS A 124 -5.21 5.62 11.97
C LYS A 124 -4.51 5.15 10.70
N LYS A 125 -5.08 4.21 9.96
CA LYS A 125 -4.48 3.65 8.75
C LYS A 125 -5.45 3.70 7.57
N LEU A 126 -4.97 4.26 6.47
CA LEU A 126 -5.66 4.24 5.19
C LEU A 126 -4.76 3.61 4.13
N ILE A 127 -5.28 2.60 3.44
CA ILE A 127 -4.71 2.09 2.20
C ILE A 127 -5.70 2.38 1.09
N TRP A 128 -5.22 3.09 0.08
CA TRP A 128 -5.99 3.49 -1.09
C TRP A 128 -5.25 3.01 -2.33
N SER A 129 -5.85 2.09 -3.08
CA SER A 129 -5.23 1.51 -4.27
C SER A 129 -6.24 1.42 -5.39
N SER A 130 -5.90 2.00 -6.55
CA SER A 130 -6.61 1.82 -7.83
C SER A 130 -8.13 1.97 -7.72
N SER A 131 -8.59 2.91 -6.89
CA SER A 131 -10.02 3.11 -6.62
C SER A 131 -10.57 4.30 -7.41
N SER A 132 -11.72 4.12 -8.03
CA SER A 132 -12.35 5.06 -8.95
C SER A 132 -13.85 5.17 -8.70
N GLN A 133 -14.48 6.17 -9.33
CA GLN A 133 -15.92 6.32 -9.37
C GLN A 133 -16.40 6.58 -10.80
N PHE A 134 -17.66 6.30 -11.06
CA PHE A 134 -18.29 6.58 -12.36
C PHE A 134 -19.76 6.90 -12.18
N GLU A 135 -20.27 7.68 -13.12
CA GLU A 135 -21.64 8.12 -13.15
C GLU A 135 -22.53 7.13 -13.93
N LEU A 136 -23.75 6.91 -13.43
CA LEU A 136 -24.80 6.13 -14.06
C LEU A 136 -26.12 6.91 -14.08
N ASP A 137 -27.00 6.57 -15.02
CA ASP A 137 -28.37 7.08 -15.01
C ASP A 137 -29.12 6.62 -13.75
N SER A 138 -28.94 5.35 -13.38
CA SER A 138 -29.48 4.72 -12.19
C SER A 138 -28.43 3.86 -11.50
N THR A 139 -28.38 3.94 -10.16
CA THR A 139 -27.55 3.08 -9.30
C THR A 139 -28.28 1.81 -8.85
N ASP A 140 -29.45 1.51 -9.43
CA ASP A 140 -30.15 0.26 -9.15
C ASP A 140 -29.31 -0.98 -9.50
N TYR A 141 -29.64 -2.09 -8.85
CA TYR A 141 -28.91 -3.33 -8.98
C TYR A 141 -28.84 -3.85 -10.43
N LEU A 142 -29.91 -3.69 -11.21
CA LEU A 142 -29.97 -4.20 -12.59
C LEU A 142 -29.06 -3.39 -13.51
N SER A 143 -29.07 -2.06 -13.36
CA SER A 143 -28.16 -1.13 -14.03
C SER A 143 -26.71 -1.52 -13.74
N MET A 144 -26.35 -1.68 -12.46
CA MET A 144 -25.00 -2.09 -12.07
C MET A 144 -24.59 -3.46 -12.61
N LYS A 145 -25.50 -4.44 -12.62
CA LYS A 145 -25.24 -5.79 -13.14
C LYS A 145 -24.92 -5.78 -14.64
N ARG A 146 -25.56 -4.89 -15.42
CA ARG A 146 -25.27 -4.75 -16.86
C ARG A 146 -23.85 -4.22 -17.10
N HIS A 147 -23.42 -3.22 -16.34
CA HIS A 147 -22.07 -2.64 -16.46
C HIS A 147 -20.96 -3.54 -15.92
N ARG A 148 -21.29 -4.58 -15.15
CA ARG A 148 -20.30 -5.57 -14.70
C ARG A 148 -19.64 -6.35 -15.84
N HIS A 149 -20.33 -6.52 -16.96
CA HIS A 149 -19.83 -7.26 -18.12
C HIS A 149 -19.19 -6.37 -19.16
N THR A 150 -19.28 -5.04 -19.02
CA THR A 150 -18.63 -4.13 -19.96
C THR A 150 -17.13 -4.06 -19.67
N PRO A 151 -16.26 -4.30 -20.68
CA PRO A 151 -14.82 -4.46 -20.47
C PRO A 151 -14.11 -3.18 -20.01
N ARG A 152 -14.74 -2.00 -20.15
CA ARG A 152 -14.21 -0.71 -19.68
C ARG A 152 -15.36 0.21 -19.28
N PHE A 153 -15.25 0.81 -18.10
CA PHE A 153 -16.05 1.96 -17.73
C PHE A 153 -15.46 3.18 -18.45
N GLU A 154 -16.23 3.79 -19.34
CA GLU A 154 -15.90 5.10 -19.87
C GLU A 154 -16.07 6.13 -18.74
N ASN A 155 -15.21 7.15 -18.69
CA ASN A 155 -15.29 8.26 -17.72
C ASN A 155 -15.09 7.86 -16.24
N LEU A 156 -14.14 6.97 -15.96
CA LEU A 156 -13.68 6.75 -14.58
C LEU A 156 -13.04 8.03 -14.02
N GLY A 157 -13.66 8.57 -12.97
CA GLY A 157 -13.08 9.63 -12.15
C GLY A 157 -12.38 9.07 -10.91
N ILE A 158 -11.60 9.92 -10.24
CA ILE A 158 -11.04 9.61 -8.91
C ILE A 158 -12.19 9.40 -7.93
N LEU A 159 -12.13 8.33 -7.14
CA LEU A 159 -13.11 8.09 -6.09
C LEU A 159 -13.01 9.21 -5.03
N ASP A 160 -14.08 10.00 -4.91
CA ASP A 160 -14.15 11.07 -3.91
C ASP A 160 -14.97 10.60 -2.71
N LEU A 161 -14.29 10.35 -1.59
CA LEU A 161 -14.94 10.00 -0.32
C LEU A 161 -14.86 11.13 0.72
N SER A 162 -14.63 12.38 0.33
CA SER A 162 -14.38 13.47 1.28
C SER A 162 -13.24 13.13 2.27
N LEU A 163 -12.16 12.51 1.78
CA LEU A 163 -11.01 12.12 2.61
C LEU A 163 -10.30 13.32 3.27
N ASN A 164 -10.55 14.52 2.76
CA ASN A 164 -10.18 15.77 3.41
C ASN A 164 -10.80 15.94 4.81
N LEU A 165 -11.75 15.12 5.24
CA LEU A 165 -12.29 15.17 6.60
C LEU A 165 -11.48 14.34 7.60
N VAL A 166 -10.59 13.46 7.12
CA VAL A 166 -9.76 12.61 7.97
C VAL A 166 -8.48 13.35 8.35
N ASN A 167 -8.30 13.61 9.65
CA ASN A 167 -7.10 14.26 10.22
C ASN A 167 -6.41 13.41 11.31
N THR A 168 -6.78 12.14 11.40
CA THR A 168 -6.35 11.22 12.46
C THR A 168 -5.30 10.21 12.00
N LEU A 169 -4.91 10.21 10.72
CA LEU A 169 -4.04 9.18 10.14
C LEU A 169 -2.63 9.22 10.71
N LYS A 170 -2.10 8.03 10.93
CA LYS A 170 -0.69 7.73 11.25
C LYS A 170 0.00 7.02 10.09
N HIS A 171 -0.75 6.29 9.27
CA HIS A 171 -0.22 5.52 8.14
C HIS A 171 -1.09 5.76 6.91
N LEU A 172 -0.47 6.18 5.81
CA LEU A 172 -1.12 6.36 4.53
C LEU A 172 -0.39 5.59 3.43
N ASN A 173 -1.11 4.72 2.73
CA ASN A 173 -0.66 4.10 1.48
C ASN A 173 -1.57 4.61 0.35
N TRP A 174 -1.00 5.23 -0.66
CA TRP A 174 -1.70 5.94 -1.72
C TRP A 174 -1.20 5.54 -3.10
N TYR A 175 -1.92 4.67 -3.78
CA TYR A 175 -1.55 4.11 -5.08
C TYR A 175 -2.66 4.39 -6.10
N PRO A 176 -2.70 5.59 -6.69
CA PRO A 176 -3.80 5.96 -7.55
C PRO A 176 -3.74 5.30 -8.91
N LEU A 177 -4.90 5.22 -9.57
CA LEU A 177 -5.00 4.72 -10.94
C LEU A 177 -4.53 5.76 -11.96
N ALA A 178 -4.75 7.05 -11.68
CA ALA A 178 -4.47 8.17 -12.57
C ALA A 178 -3.64 9.26 -11.87
N THR A 179 -2.94 10.08 -12.65
CA THR A 179 -1.97 11.09 -12.18
C THR A 179 -2.63 12.40 -11.74
N ASP A 180 -3.93 12.56 -11.97
CA ASP A 180 -4.72 13.77 -11.68
C ASP A 180 -5.12 13.89 -10.20
N ASP A 181 -4.80 12.91 -9.36
CA ASP A 181 -5.23 12.90 -7.96
C ASP A 181 -4.37 13.71 -6.99
N ARG A 182 -3.30 14.34 -7.50
CA ARG A 182 -2.29 15.06 -6.70
C ARG A 182 -2.91 16.09 -5.75
N GLN A 183 -3.98 16.75 -6.15
CA GLN A 183 -4.67 17.73 -5.29
C GLN A 183 -5.31 17.06 -4.07
N LEU A 184 -5.98 15.92 -4.26
CA LEU A 184 -6.59 15.18 -3.16
C LEU A 184 -5.50 14.58 -2.25
N PHE A 185 -4.46 14.00 -2.85
CA PHE A 185 -3.28 13.51 -2.14
C PHE A 185 -2.67 14.60 -1.25
N ASN A 186 -2.41 15.79 -1.80
CA ASN A 186 -1.85 16.94 -1.09
C ASN A 186 -2.74 17.41 0.06
N LYS A 187 -4.06 17.47 -0.14
CA LYS A 187 -5.01 17.82 0.92
C LYS A 187 -4.96 16.81 2.08
N ILE A 188 -4.84 15.52 1.78
CA ILE A 188 -4.79 14.47 2.82
C ILE A 188 -3.51 14.57 3.63
N ILE A 189 -2.34 14.65 2.99
CA ILE A 189 -1.07 14.73 3.72
C ILE A 189 -0.97 16.03 4.54
N ALA A 190 -1.46 17.16 4.02
CA ALA A 190 -1.46 18.44 4.72
C ALA A 190 -2.31 18.39 6.01
N LYS A 191 -3.47 17.72 5.97
CA LYS A 191 -4.36 17.60 7.12
C LYS A 191 -3.90 16.59 8.17
N ASN A 192 -2.97 15.70 7.84
CA ASN A 192 -2.50 14.65 8.74
C ASN A 192 -1.04 14.90 9.16
N SER A 193 -0.80 16.01 9.87
CA SER A 193 0.51 16.35 10.45
C SER A 193 1.04 15.31 11.45
N GLY A 194 0.18 14.39 11.89
CA GLY A 194 0.52 13.25 12.74
C GLY A 194 1.00 12.00 11.99
N LEU A 195 1.10 12.01 10.65
CA LEU A 195 1.56 10.85 9.86
C LEU A 195 2.96 10.40 10.30
N ILE A 196 3.12 9.08 10.45
CA ILE A 196 4.37 8.41 10.80
C ILE A 196 4.98 7.71 9.58
N SER A 197 4.12 7.16 8.71
CA SER A 197 4.54 6.56 7.45
C SER A 197 3.67 6.98 6.27
N LEU A 198 4.32 7.20 5.13
CA LEU A 198 3.70 7.50 3.85
C LEU A 198 4.25 6.54 2.79
N ALA A 199 3.36 5.86 2.08
CA ALA A 199 3.71 5.04 0.93
C ALA A 199 2.92 5.49 -0.30
N THR A 200 3.57 5.72 -1.43
CA THR A 200 2.88 6.15 -2.66
C THR A 200 3.70 5.88 -3.92
N THR A 201 3.21 6.32 -5.08
CA THR A 201 3.96 6.28 -6.34
C THR A 201 4.75 7.58 -6.53
N LEU A 202 5.89 7.53 -7.22
CA LEU A 202 6.66 8.76 -7.51
C LEU A 202 5.83 9.79 -8.29
N ASN A 203 4.94 9.32 -9.17
CA ASN A 203 4.05 10.15 -9.99
C ASN A 203 3.03 10.97 -9.17
N SER A 204 2.77 10.59 -7.92
CA SER A 204 1.88 11.31 -7.00
C SER A 204 2.53 12.56 -6.41
N PHE A 205 3.85 12.70 -6.48
CA PHE A 205 4.55 13.85 -5.90
C PHE A 205 4.59 15.07 -6.83
N ASN A 206 4.56 16.24 -6.20
CA ASN A 206 4.86 17.56 -6.75
C ASN A 206 5.52 18.44 -5.66
N SER A 207 5.90 19.68 -5.99
CA SER A 207 6.57 20.58 -5.05
C SER A 207 5.79 20.79 -3.75
N GLU A 208 4.46 20.86 -3.82
CA GLU A 208 3.61 21.03 -2.65
C GLU A 208 3.65 19.80 -1.74
N SER A 209 3.56 18.60 -2.31
CA SER A 209 3.65 17.35 -1.55
C SER A 209 4.99 17.21 -0.82
N PHE A 210 6.10 17.61 -1.46
CA PHE A 210 7.41 17.55 -0.84
C PHE A 210 7.54 18.53 0.33
N ASN A 211 6.92 19.71 0.24
CA ASN A 211 6.89 20.67 1.35
C ASN A 211 6.10 20.12 2.56
N TYR A 212 4.97 19.44 2.32
CA TYR A 212 4.22 18.79 3.40
C TYR A 212 5.00 17.63 4.03
N ILE A 213 5.72 16.83 3.23
CA ILE A 213 6.61 15.77 3.75
C ILE A 213 7.73 16.36 4.60
N SER A 214 8.42 17.40 4.09
CA SER A 214 9.54 18.05 4.75
C SER A 214 9.16 18.65 6.10
N SER A 215 8.00 19.30 6.17
CA SER A 215 7.49 19.96 7.38
C SER A 215 6.85 19.01 8.39
N ASN A 216 6.57 17.76 8.02
CA ASN A 216 5.96 16.79 8.93
C ASN A 216 6.99 16.20 9.91
N LEU A 217 6.95 16.65 11.17
CA LEU A 217 7.89 16.23 12.22
C LEU A 217 7.75 14.76 12.62
N ASN A 218 6.57 14.18 12.43
CA ASN A 218 6.24 12.81 12.82
C ASN A 218 6.57 11.79 11.73
N LEU A 219 6.66 12.23 10.47
CA LEU A 219 6.87 11.34 9.33
C LEU A 219 8.30 10.81 9.34
N LYS A 220 8.45 9.53 9.68
CA LYS A 220 9.76 8.84 9.79
C LYS A 220 10.02 7.90 8.64
N LYS A 221 8.96 7.40 7.98
CA LYS A 221 9.07 6.42 6.91
C LYS A 221 8.43 6.91 5.62
N LEU A 222 9.19 6.88 4.54
CA LEU A 222 8.72 7.16 3.19
C LEU A 222 8.97 5.94 2.31
N SER A 223 7.92 5.45 1.66
CA SER A 223 8.03 4.34 0.72
C SER A 223 7.51 4.75 -0.65
N ILE A 224 8.30 4.51 -1.70
CA ILE A 224 8.03 5.02 -3.05
C ILE A 224 8.02 3.86 -4.03
N SER A 225 6.93 3.72 -4.76
CA SER A 225 6.80 2.78 -5.88
C SER A 225 7.06 3.48 -7.21
N PHE A 226 7.79 2.81 -8.10
CA PHE A 226 7.99 3.22 -9.48
C PHE A 226 7.03 2.43 -10.38
N SER A 227 5.81 2.93 -10.51
CA SER A 227 4.82 2.45 -11.46
C SER A 227 4.45 3.57 -12.43
N GLY A 228 4.40 3.25 -13.72
CA GLY A 228 4.06 4.19 -14.79
C GLY A 228 5.28 4.85 -15.43
N ASP A 229 5.06 6.04 -15.99
CA ASP A 229 6.08 6.75 -16.76
C ASP A 229 7.24 7.26 -15.89
N PRO A 230 8.47 7.37 -16.45
CA PRO A 230 9.60 7.95 -15.75
C PRO A 230 9.32 9.38 -15.27
N VAL A 231 9.71 9.68 -14.03
CA VAL A 231 9.60 11.01 -13.45
C VAL A 231 10.99 11.62 -13.32
N ILE A 232 11.17 12.80 -13.89
CA ILE A 232 12.41 13.55 -13.81
C ILE A 232 12.26 14.61 -12.70
N LEU A 233 12.89 14.37 -11.57
CA LEU A 233 12.97 15.35 -10.48
C LEU A 233 14.11 16.34 -10.71
N ASN A 234 13.92 17.58 -10.26
CA ASN A 234 14.95 18.60 -10.18
C ASN A 234 15.26 18.95 -8.72
N GLN A 235 16.53 19.20 -8.40
CA GLN A 235 16.99 19.64 -7.08
C GLN A 235 16.26 20.90 -6.59
N SER A 236 15.89 21.82 -7.49
CA SER A 236 15.16 23.04 -7.13
C SER A 236 13.74 22.78 -6.62
N GLN A 237 13.17 21.61 -6.90
CA GLN A 237 11.83 21.21 -6.47
C GLN A 237 11.84 20.42 -5.16
N LEU A 238 13.02 20.02 -4.68
CA LEU A 238 13.16 19.04 -3.61
C LEU A 238 13.75 19.69 -2.34
N PRO A 239 12.92 19.93 -1.30
CA PRO A 239 13.40 20.34 -0.01
C PRO A 239 14.15 19.19 0.69
N LYS A 240 14.86 19.50 1.77
CA LYS A 240 15.43 18.47 2.65
C LYS A 240 14.33 17.77 3.46
N PHE A 241 14.54 16.50 3.77
CA PHE A 241 13.64 15.65 4.54
C PHE A 241 14.31 15.22 5.86
N PRO A 242 14.53 16.15 6.81
CA PRO A 242 15.35 15.90 8.00
C PRO A 242 14.73 14.85 8.95
N ASN A 243 13.43 14.59 8.84
CA ASN A 243 12.70 13.68 9.71
C ASN A 243 12.63 12.24 9.20
N ILE A 244 12.92 12.01 7.91
CA ILE A 244 12.86 10.67 7.31
C ILE A 244 14.07 9.86 7.76
N LYS A 245 13.77 8.75 8.43
CA LYS A 245 14.74 7.76 8.91
C LYS A 245 14.75 6.49 8.07
N THR A 246 13.61 6.12 7.50
CA THR A 246 13.47 4.95 6.63
C THR A 246 12.99 5.39 5.27
N LEU A 247 13.73 5.02 4.22
CA LEU A 247 13.38 5.26 2.83
C LEU A 247 13.36 3.93 2.09
N GLU A 248 12.23 3.62 1.46
CA GLU A 248 12.04 2.37 0.73
C GLU A 248 11.63 2.64 -0.70
N PHE A 249 12.22 1.89 -1.62
CA PHE A 249 11.91 1.95 -3.03
C PHE A 249 11.44 0.58 -3.52
N TYR A 250 10.25 0.55 -4.12
CA TYR A 250 9.63 -0.67 -4.66
C TYR A 250 9.65 -0.68 -6.19
N HIS A 251 9.80 -1.88 -6.78
CA HIS A 251 9.85 -2.17 -8.22
C HIS A 251 11.18 -1.76 -8.92
N ARG A 252 11.32 -2.09 -10.22
CA ARG A 252 12.55 -1.84 -11.00
C ARG A 252 12.70 -0.36 -11.34
N PHE A 253 13.95 0.11 -11.31
CA PHE A 253 14.25 1.54 -11.27
C PHE A 253 14.46 2.24 -12.62
N GLY A 254 14.53 1.49 -13.72
CA GLY A 254 14.55 2.03 -15.10
C GLY A 254 15.31 3.36 -15.24
N ASN A 255 14.65 4.35 -15.83
CA ASN A 255 15.19 5.69 -16.06
C ASN A 255 15.04 6.65 -14.86
N ASN A 256 14.67 6.16 -13.68
CA ASN A 256 14.41 6.98 -12.50
C ASN A 256 15.61 7.11 -11.56
N THR A 257 16.78 6.55 -11.91
CA THR A 257 17.98 6.56 -11.05
C THR A 257 18.32 7.95 -10.55
N ARG A 258 18.40 8.96 -11.42
CA ARG A 258 18.68 10.34 -11.01
C ARG A 258 17.67 10.89 -9.99
N SER A 259 16.38 10.56 -10.16
CA SER A 259 15.34 11.00 -9.23
C SER A 259 15.45 10.30 -7.88
N ILE A 260 15.81 9.01 -7.87
CA ILE A 260 16.11 8.24 -6.65
C ILE A 260 17.28 8.86 -5.90
N ASP A 261 18.36 9.18 -6.61
CA ASP A 261 19.54 9.81 -6.04
C ASP A 261 19.20 11.10 -5.29
N LEU A 262 18.42 11.98 -5.93
CA LEU A 262 18.00 13.25 -5.33
C LEU A 262 17.14 13.04 -4.07
N LEU A 263 16.25 12.05 -4.09
CA LEU A 263 15.41 11.69 -2.93
C LEU A 263 16.25 11.18 -1.76
N ILE A 264 17.23 10.31 -2.04
CA ILE A 264 18.16 9.79 -1.03
C ILE A 264 19.00 10.93 -0.44
N GLU A 265 19.59 11.77 -1.28
CA GLU A 265 20.42 12.92 -0.86
C GLU A 265 19.65 14.00 -0.10
N SER A 266 18.32 13.98 -0.20
CA SER A 266 17.44 14.87 0.56
C SER A 266 17.16 14.36 1.98
N CYS A 267 17.42 13.08 2.27
CA CYS A 267 17.22 12.47 3.59
C CYS A 267 18.53 12.45 4.41
N SER A 268 18.93 13.59 4.99
CA SER A 268 20.23 13.70 5.67
C SER A 268 20.39 12.83 6.92
N ASN A 269 19.28 12.44 7.56
CA ASN A 269 19.26 11.61 8.77
C ASN A 269 18.78 10.18 8.50
N LEU A 270 18.97 9.70 7.26
CA LEU A 270 18.53 8.37 6.86
C LEU A 270 19.28 7.29 7.65
N GLU A 271 18.53 6.41 8.32
CA GLU A 271 19.04 5.29 9.13
C GLU A 271 18.84 3.95 8.41
N GLU A 272 17.80 3.84 7.58
CA GLU A 272 17.44 2.64 6.84
C GLU A 272 17.10 2.96 5.37
N LEU A 273 17.71 2.21 4.46
CA LEU A 273 17.48 2.31 3.02
C LEU A 273 17.13 0.94 2.45
N LYS A 274 16.01 0.84 1.74
CA LYS A 274 15.63 -0.34 0.94
C LYS A 274 15.52 0.03 -0.54
N LEU A 275 16.20 -0.71 -1.39
CA LEU A 275 16.25 -0.48 -2.84
C LEU A 275 16.43 -1.80 -3.60
N SER A 276 16.09 -1.82 -4.88
CA SER A 276 16.40 -2.90 -5.82
C SER A 276 17.77 -2.72 -6.47
N TYR A 277 18.37 -3.78 -6.99
CA TYR A 277 19.59 -3.67 -7.79
C TYR A 277 19.29 -3.04 -9.17
N PHE A 278 20.21 -2.25 -9.71
CA PHE A 278 20.07 -1.56 -11.00
C PHE A 278 21.43 -1.35 -11.72
N ALA A 279 21.42 -0.85 -12.96
CA ALA A 279 22.64 -0.59 -13.72
C ALA A 279 23.52 0.49 -13.06
N ASP A 280 24.85 0.29 -13.05
CA ASP A 280 25.80 1.15 -12.34
C ASP A 280 25.55 1.28 -10.82
N PHE A 281 24.73 0.40 -10.23
CA PHE A 281 24.41 0.40 -8.80
C PHE A 281 25.65 0.62 -7.93
N ASP A 282 26.73 -0.06 -8.29
CA ASP A 282 28.00 -0.03 -7.60
C ASP A 282 28.56 1.40 -7.43
N LYS A 283 28.51 2.23 -8.48
CA LYS A 283 28.99 3.61 -8.40
C LYS A 283 28.12 4.47 -7.49
N TYR A 284 26.80 4.29 -7.56
CA TYR A 284 25.84 5.09 -6.81
C TYR A 284 25.86 4.76 -5.31
N ILE A 285 25.92 3.48 -4.98
CA ILE A 285 25.86 3.04 -3.58
C ILE A 285 27.12 3.47 -2.80
N ILE A 286 28.32 3.48 -3.42
CA ILE A 286 29.55 4.03 -2.80
C ILE A 286 29.34 5.50 -2.44
N ARG A 287 28.75 6.28 -3.34
CA ARG A 287 28.44 7.69 -3.09
C ARG A 287 27.48 7.84 -1.90
N TYR A 288 26.48 6.96 -1.79
CA TYR A 288 25.56 6.98 -0.65
C TYR A 288 26.27 6.69 0.67
N PHE A 289 27.16 5.70 0.73
CA PHE A 289 27.90 5.43 1.97
C PHE A 289 28.79 6.58 2.43
N LYS A 290 29.42 7.29 1.49
CA LYS A 290 30.21 8.48 1.81
C LYS A 290 29.37 9.62 2.39
N ASN A 291 28.11 9.74 1.97
CA ASN A 291 27.26 10.89 2.28
C ASN A 291 26.26 10.63 3.42
N LEU A 292 25.75 9.41 3.56
CA LEU A 292 24.71 9.02 4.52
C LEU A 292 25.33 8.48 5.81
N LYS A 293 25.95 9.38 6.58
CA LYS A 293 26.69 9.01 7.80
C LYS A 293 25.84 8.29 8.85
N SER A 294 24.53 8.49 8.85
CA SER A 294 23.58 7.86 9.79
C SER A 294 23.05 6.51 9.32
N LEU A 295 23.38 6.06 8.10
CA LEU A 295 22.84 4.84 7.52
C LEU A 295 23.38 3.61 8.26
N LYS A 296 22.46 2.83 8.83
CA LYS A 296 22.75 1.63 9.64
C LYS A 296 22.22 0.35 9.00
N VAL A 297 21.11 0.45 8.27
CA VAL A 297 20.43 -0.71 7.67
C VAL A 297 20.32 -0.50 6.16
N LEU A 298 20.83 -1.46 5.39
CA LEU A 298 20.66 -1.50 3.95
C LEU A 298 20.00 -2.80 3.52
N THR A 299 18.90 -2.69 2.78
CA THR A 299 18.26 -3.83 2.10
C THR A 299 18.35 -3.65 0.59
N ILE A 300 18.91 -4.65 -0.10
CA ILE A 300 19.03 -4.69 -1.56
C ILE A 300 18.17 -5.84 -2.09
N ASN A 301 17.20 -5.55 -2.95
CA ASN A 301 16.46 -6.55 -3.70
C ASN A 301 17.20 -6.81 -5.03
N SER A 302 18.02 -7.84 -5.08
CA SER A 302 18.72 -8.24 -6.30
C SER A 302 17.89 -9.23 -7.11
N ASN A 303 17.78 -8.98 -8.41
CA ASN A 303 17.35 -10.00 -9.38
C ASN A 303 18.54 -10.59 -10.15
N ASP A 304 19.75 -10.04 -9.93
CA ASP A 304 20.98 -10.45 -10.59
C ASP A 304 21.86 -11.29 -9.67
N TYR A 305 22.67 -12.15 -10.30
CA TYR A 305 23.45 -13.19 -9.63
C TYR A 305 24.66 -12.67 -8.85
N THR A 306 25.07 -11.42 -9.07
CA THR A 306 26.41 -10.96 -8.72
C THR A 306 26.44 -9.53 -8.16
N LEU A 307 26.92 -9.38 -6.93
CA LEU A 307 27.20 -8.10 -6.29
C LEU A 307 28.70 -8.03 -5.99
N SER A 308 29.50 -7.50 -6.92
CA SER A 308 30.96 -7.32 -6.77
C SER A 308 31.36 -6.33 -5.67
N ILE A 309 30.40 -5.57 -5.15
CA ILE A 309 30.69 -4.38 -4.38
C ILE A 309 30.76 -4.60 -2.87
N LEU A 310 30.27 -5.73 -2.37
CA LEU A 310 30.17 -6.00 -0.93
C LEU A 310 31.53 -5.85 -0.23
N ASP A 311 32.59 -6.35 -0.87
CA ASP A 311 33.95 -6.34 -0.34
C ASP A 311 34.51 -4.91 -0.23
N SER A 312 34.06 -4.00 -1.09
CA SER A 312 34.52 -2.61 -1.10
C SER A 312 33.76 -1.70 -0.13
N ILE A 313 32.51 -2.03 0.19
CA ILE A 313 31.62 -1.17 0.99
C ILE A 313 31.70 -1.50 2.47
N LEU A 314 31.61 -2.79 2.80
CA LEU A 314 31.37 -3.22 4.17
C LEU A 314 32.46 -2.75 5.17
N PRO A 315 33.76 -2.79 4.82
CA PRO A 315 34.82 -2.39 5.75
C PRO A 315 34.76 -0.92 6.18
N GLU A 316 34.34 -0.01 5.30
CA GLU A 316 34.32 1.44 5.55
C GLU A 316 32.93 1.97 5.95
N SER A 317 31.90 1.12 5.94
CA SER A 317 30.53 1.54 6.20
C SER A 317 30.18 1.64 7.68
N ASN A 318 29.24 2.55 7.99
CA ASN A 318 28.57 2.63 9.30
C ASN A 318 27.42 1.61 9.45
N LEU A 319 27.30 0.65 8.52
CA LEU A 319 26.23 -0.32 8.57
C LEU A 319 26.35 -1.23 9.79
N GLU A 320 25.22 -1.46 10.42
CA GLU A 320 25.02 -2.47 11.46
C GLU A 320 24.39 -3.74 10.86
N GLN A 321 23.58 -3.58 9.81
CA GLN A 321 22.87 -4.66 9.12
C GLN A 321 22.85 -4.43 7.61
N MET A 322 23.08 -5.51 6.86
CA MET A 322 22.83 -5.55 5.43
C MET A 322 22.02 -6.79 5.08
N THR A 323 21.05 -6.65 4.18
CA THR A 323 20.25 -7.77 3.67
C THR A 323 20.20 -7.71 2.16
N ILE A 324 20.51 -8.83 1.52
CA ILE A 324 20.31 -9.02 0.09
C ILE A 324 19.14 -9.99 -0.07
N GLU A 325 18.02 -9.48 -0.55
CA GLU A 325 16.84 -10.27 -0.96
C GLU A 325 17.01 -10.65 -2.43
N SER A 326 16.85 -11.92 -2.78
CA SER A 326 16.97 -12.37 -4.16
C SER A 326 16.04 -13.54 -4.46
N ASN A 327 15.46 -13.53 -5.66
CA ASN A 327 14.66 -14.65 -6.15
C ASN A 327 15.53 -15.87 -6.53
N TYR A 328 16.84 -15.66 -6.66
CA TYR A 328 17.83 -16.68 -6.99
C TYR A 328 18.91 -16.75 -5.89
N PRO A 329 19.54 -17.92 -5.67
CA PRO A 329 20.68 -18.02 -4.78
C PRO A 329 21.76 -17.00 -5.17
N VAL A 330 22.16 -16.15 -4.22
CA VAL A 330 23.21 -15.14 -4.44
C VAL A 330 24.54 -15.88 -4.63
N LYS A 331 25.23 -15.64 -5.76
CA LYS A 331 26.57 -16.15 -5.99
C LYS A 331 27.57 -15.03 -5.69
N LEU A 332 28.33 -15.17 -4.62
CA LEU A 332 29.46 -14.27 -4.36
C LEU A 332 30.56 -14.55 -5.39
N LEU A 333 31.21 -13.49 -5.86
CA LEU A 333 32.08 -13.49 -7.04
C LEU A 333 33.49 -14.03 -6.72
N HIS A 334 33.61 -15.14 -6.01
CA HIS A 334 34.83 -15.93 -6.01
C HIS A 334 34.56 -17.24 -6.72
N LYS A 335 35.16 -17.33 -7.91
CA LYS A 335 34.80 -18.32 -8.93
C LYS A 335 35.44 -19.68 -8.71
N ASP A 336 36.39 -19.84 -7.79
CA ASP A 336 37.04 -21.13 -7.54
C ASP A 336 37.36 -21.41 -6.07
N GLU A 337 37.05 -20.47 -5.17
CA GLU A 337 37.23 -20.62 -3.74
C GLU A 337 35.96 -20.11 -3.07
N VAL A 338 35.37 -20.92 -2.18
CA VAL A 338 34.40 -20.40 -1.21
C VAL A 338 35.09 -19.21 -0.54
N PRO A 339 34.55 -17.98 -0.57
CA PRO A 339 35.19 -16.85 0.08
C PRO A 339 35.57 -17.28 1.49
N ASP A 340 36.86 -17.19 1.85
CA ASP A 340 37.25 -17.50 3.22
C ASP A 340 36.56 -16.46 4.09
N TYR A 341 35.49 -16.88 4.77
CA TYR A 341 34.59 -15.98 5.51
C TYR A 341 35.31 -15.22 6.64
N GLN A 342 36.59 -15.52 6.88
CA GLN A 342 37.50 -14.72 7.69
C GLN A 342 37.79 -13.32 7.09
N GLU A 343 37.51 -13.09 5.80
CA GLU A 343 37.81 -11.82 5.11
C GLU A 343 36.82 -10.68 5.40
N LEU A 344 35.55 -11.00 5.73
CA LEU A 344 34.60 -9.98 6.20
C LEU A 344 34.79 -9.76 7.71
N LYS A 345 35.94 -9.17 8.06
CA LYS A 345 36.31 -8.84 9.44
C LYS A 345 35.16 -8.12 10.14
N ASP A 346 34.75 -8.66 11.29
CA ASP A 346 33.65 -8.17 12.13
C ASP A 346 32.24 -8.33 11.54
N TRP A 347 32.01 -9.21 10.57
CA TRP A 347 30.68 -9.50 10.03
C TRP A 347 30.29 -10.98 10.14
N ARG A 348 29.04 -11.23 10.56
CA ARG A 348 28.40 -12.55 10.54
C ARG A 348 27.46 -12.64 9.36
N MET A 349 27.61 -13.68 8.55
CA MET A 349 26.71 -13.99 7.44
C MET A 349 25.77 -15.16 7.77
N VAL A 350 24.51 -15.03 7.37
CA VAL A 350 23.53 -16.13 7.37
C VAL A 350 22.79 -16.14 6.04
N SER A 351 22.90 -17.24 5.30
CA SER A 351 22.24 -17.41 4.00
C SER A 351 21.02 -18.32 4.13
N HIS A 352 19.95 -17.94 3.45
CA HIS A 352 18.73 -18.69 3.24
C HIS A 352 18.46 -18.81 1.74
N HIS A 353 17.47 -19.63 1.36
CA HIS A 353 17.13 -19.90 -0.03
C HIS A 353 16.86 -18.63 -0.88
N MET A 354 16.36 -17.55 -0.28
CA MET A 354 15.97 -16.31 -0.98
C MET A 354 16.55 -15.03 -0.37
N SER A 355 17.47 -15.17 0.58
CA SER A 355 18.09 -14.01 1.22
C SER A 355 19.45 -14.34 1.79
N THR A 356 20.33 -13.34 1.84
CA THR A 356 21.54 -13.39 2.63
C THR A 356 21.58 -12.18 3.56
N HIS A 357 21.79 -12.45 4.85
CA HIS A 357 21.84 -11.45 5.91
C HIS A 357 23.26 -11.31 6.43
N TYR A 358 23.69 -10.08 6.63
CA TYR A 358 24.99 -9.70 7.18
C TYR A 358 24.74 -8.84 8.42
N TRP A 359 25.44 -9.14 9.51
CA TRP A 359 25.35 -8.44 10.79
C TRP A 359 26.74 -8.11 11.30
N LYS A 360 26.95 -6.88 11.77
CA LYS A 360 28.22 -6.54 12.40
C LYS A 360 28.35 -7.22 13.76
N ILE A 361 29.43 -7.95 13.98
CA ILE A 361 29.81 -8.57 15.25
C ILE A 361 30.43 -7.46 16.10
N LYS A 362 29.85 -7.20 17.28
CA LYS A 362 30.32 -6.18 18.21
C LYS A 362 31.36 -6.73 19.17
#